data_AF-U2Q3K7-F1
#
_entry.id   AF-U2Q3K7-F1
#
_cell.length_a   1.000
_cell.length_b   1.000
_cell.length_c   1.000
_cell.angle_alpha   90.00
_cell.angle_beta   90.00
_cell.angle_gamma   90.00
#
_symmetry.space_group_name_H-M   'P 1'
#
loop_
_entity.id
_entity.type
_entity.pdbx_description
1 polymer ?
#
loop_
_entity_poly.entity_id
_entity_poly.type
_entity_poly.pdbx_seq_one_letter_code
_entity_poly.pdbx_strand_id
1 'polypeptide(L)' 'MHEKIQDVMNTAWKNYKDYRRSGDIRQYTKQMSALVEKYKGDPLLLQFAENMAITYAPVINAMAEEKRNEQ' A
#
# COMPACT_ATOMS: atom_id res chain seq x y z
N MET A 1 13.40 -13.77 -8.37
CA MET A 1 11.97 -13.85 -7.99
C MET A 1 11.77 -13.55 -6.51
N HIS A 2 12.40 -14.30 -5.59
CA HIS A 2 12.32 -14.08 -4.14
C HIS A 2 12.59 -12.62 -3.71
N GLU A 3 13.68 -12.02 -4.20
CA GLU A 3 14.04 -10.62 -3.90
C GLU A 3 12.96 -9.61 -4.35
N LYS A 4 12.32 -9.85 -5.49
CA LYS A 4 11.24 -8.98 -5.99
C LYS A 4 9.96 -9.12 -5.17
N ILE A 5 9.63 -10.34 -4.74
CA ILE A 5 8.53 -10.59 -3.78
C ILE A 5 8.81 -9.85 -2.47
N GLN A 6 10.04 -9.95 -1.96
CA GLN A 6 10.46 -9.25 -0.75
C GLN A 6 10.38 -7.71 -0.93
N ASP A 7 10.77 -7.18 -2.09
CA ASP A 7 10.64 -5.75 -2.39
C ASP A 7 9.17 -5.28 -2.38
N VAL A 8 8.25 -6.04 -2.98
CA VAL A 8 6.80 -5.73 -2.96
C VAL A 8 6.28 -5.68 -1.52
N MET A 9 6.56 -6.71 -0.72
CA MET A 9 6.12 -6.77 0.68
C MET A 9 6.69 -5.64 1.52
N ASN A 10 7.99 -5.38 1.40
CA ASN A 10 8.67 -4.33 2.15
C ASN A 10 8.17 -2.94 1.77
N THR A 11 7.92 -2.70 0.48
CA THR A 11 7.39 -1.42 0.00
C THR A 11 5.97 -1.19 0.48
N ALA A 12 5.09 -2.18 0.36
CA ALA A 12 3.72 -2.08 0.87
C ALA A 12 3.70 -1.85 2.40
N TRP A 13 4.52 -2.58 3.15
CA TRP A 13 4.66 -2.39 4.60
C TRP A 13 5.18 -0.99 4.96
N LYS A 14 6.14 -0.47 4.20
CA LYS A 14 6.63 0.91 4.38
C LYS A 14 5.51 1.92 4.16
N ASN A 15 4.77 1.81 3.05
CA ASN A 15 3.66 2.72 2.73
C ASN A 15 2.59 2.72 3.84
N TYR A 16 2.24 1.55 4.37
CA TYR A 16 1.35 1.44 5.52
C TYR A 16 1.90 2.18 6.76
N LYS A 17 3.18 2.00 7.10
CA LYS A 17 3.79 2.69 8.25
C LYS A 17 3.82 4.20 8.07
N ASP A 18 4.09 4.67 6.85
CA ASP A 18 4.10 6.09 6.51
C ASP A 18 2.69 6.70 6.66
N TYR A 19 1.64 5.96 6.23
CA TYR A 19 0.26 6.36 6.48
C TYR A 19 -0.08 6.38 7.97
N ARG A 20 0.31 5.36 8.74
CA ARG A 20 0.03 5.33 10.19
C ARG A 20 0.57 6.57 10.91
N ARG A 21 1.73 7.07 10.48
CA ARG A 21 2.36 8.28 11.03
C ARG A 21 1.67 9.57 10.58
N SER A 22 1.38 9.69 9.28
CA SER A 22 0.88 10.94 8.69
C SER A 22 -0.64 11.08 8.73
N GLY A 23 -1.38 9.99 8.56
CA GLY A 23 -2.81 10.00 8.24
C GLY A 23 -3.13 10.48 6.83
N ASP A 24 -2.14 10.73 5.97
CA ASP A 24 -2.37 11.28 4.64
C ASP A 24 -2.78 10.16 3.67
N ILE A 25 -4.10 10.06 3.45
CA ILE A 25 -4.69 9.08 2.53
C ILE A 25 -4.30 9.33 1.07
N ARG A 26 -4.09 10.59 0.67
CA ARG A 26 -3.72 10.92 -0.72
C ARG A 26 -2.29 10.47 -0.99
N GLN A 27 -1.39 10.71 -0.04
CA GLN A 27 -0.02 10.24 -0.14
C GLN A 27 0.06 8.71 -0.14
N TYR A 28 -0.67 8.03 0.75
CA TYR A 28 -0.74 6.57 0.77
C TYR A 28 -1.19 5.99 -0.57
N THR A 29 -2.31 6.49 -1.12
CA THR A 29 -2.83 6.02 -2.41
C THR A 29 -1.82 6.22 -3.53
N LYS A 30 -1.17 7.39 -3.60
CA LYS A 30 -0.11 7.66 -4.57
C LYS A 30 1.06 6.68 -4.45
N GLN A 31 1.50 6.37 -3.23
CA GLN A 31 2.60 5.44 -2.98
C GLN A 31 2.24 4.00 -3.36
N MET A 32 1.01 3.55 -3.10
CA MET A 32 0.55 2.22 -3.52
C MET A 32 0.38 2.11 -5.03
N SER A 33 -0.16 3.14 -5.70
CA SER A 33 -0.20 3.17 -7.17
C SER A 33 1.19 3.12 -7.79
N ALA A 34 2.18 3.80 -7.19
CA ALA A 34 3.56 3.74 -7.66
C ALA A 34 4.18 2.34 -7.49
N LEU A 35 3.83 1.60 -6.44
CA LEU A 35 4.25 0.20 -6.27
C LEU A 35 3.66 -0.70 -7.37
N VAL A 36 2.37 -0.55 -7.68
CA VAL A 36 1.72 -1.31 -8.77
C VAL A 36 2.36 -0.98 -10.12
N GLU A 37 2.53 0.32 -10.42
CA GLU A 37 3.12 0.80 -11.67
C GLU A 37 4.55 0.30 -11.89
N LYS A 38 5.36 0.21 -10.82
CA LYS A 38 6.73 -0.34 -10.86
C LYS A 38 6.78 -1.74 -11.47
N TYR A 39 5.76 -2.55 -11.25
CA TYR A 39 5.72 -3.95 -11.66
C TYR A 39 4.83 -4.24 -12.88
N LYS A 40 4.31 -3.21 -13.57
CA LYS A 40 3.41 -3.39 -14.72
C LYS A 40 3.92 -4.31 -15.85
N GLY A 41 5.25 -4.43 -15.99
CA GLY A 41 5.88 -5.27 -17.02
C GLY A 41 6.09 -6.72 -16.59
N ASP A 42 5.76 -7.10 -15.36
CA ASP A 42 5.94 -8.44 -14.80
C ASP A 42 4.60 -8.93 -14.23
N PRO A 43 3.77 -9.67 -15.00
CA PRO A 43 2.37 -9.94 -14.66
C PRO A 43 2.15 -10.58 -13.29
N LEU A 44 3.04 -11.50 -12.87
CA LEU A 44 2.93 -12.16 -11.58
C LEU A 44 3.20 -11.19 -10.42
N LEU A 45 4.18 -10.30 -10.58
CA LEU A 45 4.49 -9.31 -9.56
C LEU A 45 3.53 -8.12 -9.58
N LEU A 46 2.98 -7.77 -10.73
CA LEU A 46 1.88 -6.83 -10.85
C LEU A 46 0.69 -7.32 -10.03
N GLN A 47 0.24 -8.55 -10.28
CA GLN A 47 -0.86 -9.15 -9.53
C GLN A 47 -0.56 -9.19 -8.02
N PHE A 48 0.70 -9.50 -7.65
CA PHE A 48 1.09 -9.50 -6.25
C PHE A 48 1.04 -8.09 -5.62
N ALA A 49 1.53 -7.07 -6.31
CA ALA A 49 1.46 -5.68 -5.86
C ALA A 49 0.02 -5.17 -5.73
N GLU A 50 -0.85 -5.50 -6.70
CA GLU A 50 -2.28 -5.19 -6.64
C GLU A 50 -2.96 -5.88 -5.46
N ASN A 51 -2.65 -7.15 -5.23
CA ASN A 51 -3.17 -7.89 -4.08
C ASN A 51 -2.77 -7.22 -2.76
N MET A 52 -1.52 -6.76 -2.63
CA MET A 52 -1.10 -6.01 -1.44
C MET A 52 -1.90 -4.70 -1.26
N ALA A 53 -2.14 -3.95 -2.34
CA ALA A 53 -2.97 -2.74 -2.29
C ALA A 53 -4.40 -3.02 -1.83
N ILE A 54 -5.01 -4.08 -2.34
CA ILE A 54 -6.36 -4.53 -1.98
C ILE A 54 -6.40 -4.98 -0.52
N THR A 55 -5.44 -5.81 -0.08
CA THR A 55 -5.39 -6.34 1.29
C THR A 55 -5.29 -5.25 2.35
N TYR A 56 -4.54 -4.18 2.10
CA TYR A 56 -4.40 -3.08 3.07
C TYR A 56 -5.60 -2.11 3.08
N ALA A 57 -6.40 -2.05 2.02
CA ALA A 57 -7.48 -1.05 1.89
C ALA A 57 -8.47 -1.04 3.08
N PRO A 58 -8.97 -2.19 3.60
CA PRO A 58 -9.87 -2.18 4.76
C PRO A 58 -9.23 -1.58 6.02
N VAL A 59 -7.95 -1.91 6.29
CA VAL A 59 -7.22 -1.41 7.47
C VAL A 59 -7.04 0.11 7.38
N ILE A 60 -6.64 0.60 6.20
CA ILE A 60 -6.43 2.03 5.97
C ILE A 60 -7.74 2.81 6.10
N ASN A 61 -8.84 2.28 5.57
CA ASN A 61 -10.16 2.91 5.65
C ASN A 61 -10.68 2.96 7.09
N ALA A 62 -10.51 1.88 7.87
CA ALA A 62 -10.89 1.87 9.29
C ALA A 62 -10.10 2.92 10.08
N MET A 63 -8.78 2.97 9.90
CA MET A 63 -7.93 4.00 10.55
C MET A 63 -8.29 5.43 10.11
N ALA A 64 -8.70 5.62 8.85
CA ALA A 64 -9.16 6.92 8.36
C ALA A 64 -10.47 7.34 9.03
N GLU A 65 -11.36 6.39 9.29
CA GLU A 65 -12.65 6.63 9.95
C GLU A 65 -12.48 6.93 11.43
N GLU A 66 -11.65 6.16 12.15
CA GLU A 66 -11.29 6.44 13.55
C GLU A 66 -10.79 7.87 13.71
N LYS A 67 -9.85 8.31 12.87
CA LYS A 67 -9.33 9.69 12.90
C LYS A 67 -10.37 10.76 12.62
N ARG A 68 -11.40 10.48 11.81
CA ARG A 68 -12.50 11.43 11.55
C ARG A 68 -13.44 11.55 12.74
N ASN A 69 -13.66 10.45 13.47
CA ASN A 69 -14.54 10.42 14.63
C ASN A 69 -13.87 11.00 15.90
N GLU A 70 -12.55 11.11 15.92
CA GLU A 70 -11.76 11.75 16.99
C GLU A 70 -11.65 13.30 16.85
N GLN A 71 -12.08 13.88 15.73
CA GLN A 71 -12.09 15.33 15.47
C GLN A 71 -13.44 15.96 15.76
#